data_AF-E8V8Q6-F1
#
_entry.id   AF-E8V8Q6-F1
#
_cell.length_a   1.000
_cell.length_b   1.000
_cell.length_c   1.000
_cell.angle_alpha   90.00
_cell.angle_beta   90.00
_cell.angle_gamma   90.00
#
_symmetry.space_group_name_H-M   'P 1'
#
loop_
_entity.id
_entity.type
_entity.pdbx_description
1 polymer ?
#
loop_
_entity_poly.entity_id
_entity_poly.type
_entity_poly.pdbx_seq_one_letter_code
_entity_poly.pdbx_strand_id
1 'polypeptide(L)'
;MFKEPNCREHNHPQTNAVCSKSQPFVEKVIPLVMHLRFRRSIFCLCVLLCSVAPLGAYSVLTHEEIVDMAWTQHSVPLLKARFPGITPEQIKEAHAYAYGGCIIQDLGYYPKSSKAFSDLLHYVRTGDFVEALLRDASTPDELAFALGALAHYTADSIGHPYVNQVTAMEFPKLRKKYGPIVTYEQDKTAHLRTEFGFDVVGVARGKYAQEDYRTFIGFEVAKPLLNRAFEETYGLKLTDLLTNEDRSIGTARWAVSTLIPKMTKVALLTYHDQIEHATPGFDVKKFRYRMNRTTYEKNWGKTYQKPGFGSHLLAILITILPKIGPLKALKLQLPNGDEQTIYIHSVNETVDRYQAQIDLLKGSSVAQAIPDASSDGLHPDADAAQGTDPASVGHVEALNAARMPLDLPPIDLDTGKPIAPGEYELSDKAHADLLARIVREDKAGLPAELHQHLLNYYVGPDASKNTLEKKPKDWAKVQANLQTLKTLPDGPVSVPSATTETPEKATSNVPL
;
A
#
# COMPACT_ATOMS: atom_id res chain seq x y z
N MET A 1 -38.50 0.45 101.00
CA MET A 1 -38.75 1.34 99.85
C MET A 1 -39.54 0.54 98.82
N PHE A 2 -40.53 1.12 98.15
CA PHE A 2 -41.42 0.44 97.16
C PHE A 2 -40.66 0.12 95.85
N LYS A 3 -40.97 -0.90 95.02
CA LYS A 3 -41.94 -2.02 95.10
C LYS A 3 -41.52 -3.17 94.15
N GLU A 4 -41.96 -4.40 94.44
CA GLU A 4 -41.98 -5.59 93.56
C GLU A 4 -43.37 -5.75 92.84
N PRO A 5 -43.73 -6.90 92.22
CA PRO A 5 -43.15 -7.62 91.06
C PRO A 5 -44.23 -8.07 90.02
N ASN A 6 -43.87 -8.93 89.05
CA ASN A 6 -44.59 -10.18 88.64
C ASN A 6 -43.74 -10.92 87.54
N CYS A 7 -43.56 -12.25 87.48
CA CYS A 7 -44.46 -13.43 87.56
C CYS A 7 -45.28 -13.67 86.26
N ARG A 8 -45.41 -14.87 85.67
CA ARG A 8 -44.79 -16.21 85.91
C ARG A 8 -45.05 -17.16 84.70
N GLU A 9 -44.48 -18.40 84.76
CA GLU A 9 -44.79 -19.69 84.06
C GLU A 9 -46.05 -19.78 83.12
N HIS A 10 -46.11 -20.53 81.98
CA HIS A 10 -45.96 -21.99 81.83
C HIS A 10 -46.04 -22.52 80.35
N ASN A 11 -45.39 -23.67 80.09
CA ASN A 11 -45.78 -24.86 79.28
C ASN A 11 -46.10 -24.86 77.74
N HIS A 12 -45.77 -26.01 77.13
CA HIS A 12 -46.05 -26.56 75.78
C HIS A 12 -47.56 -26.76 75.45
N PRO A 13 -48.03 -27.02 74.17
CA PRO A 13 -47.41 -27.87 73.14
C PRO A 13 -47.56 -27.43 71.64
N GLN A 14 -47.36 -28.39 70.71
CA GLN A 14 -47.36 -28.28 69.24
C GLN A 14 -48.76 -28.10 68.60
N THR A 15 -48.82 -27.58 67.36
CA THR A 15 -49.81 -27.98 66.32
C THR A 15 -49.39 -27.51 64.91
N ASN A 16 -50.07 -27.95 63.85
CA ASN A 16 -49.58 -27.95 62.46
C ASN A 16 -50.18 -26.87 61.52
N ALA A 17 -49.33 -26.46 60.57
CA ALA A 17 -49.61 -26.15 59.15
C ALA A 17 -50.74 -25.18 58.73
N VAL A 18 -50.35 -24.06 58.13
CA VAL A 18 -50.98 -23.47 56.92
C VAL A 18 -49.86 -23.07 55.94
N CYS A 19 -50.10 -23.19 54.63
CA CYS A 19 -49.13 -22.89 53.57
C CYS A 19 -49.67 -21.83 52.59
N SER A 20 -48.83 -20.88 52.12
CA SER A 20 -48.89 -20.31 50.75
C SER A 20 -47.86 -19.18 50.50
N LYS A 21 -47.00 -19.39 49.50
CA LYS A 21 -46.35 -18.39 48.60
C LYS A 21 -45.38 -17.35 49.18
N SER A 22 -44.09 -17.67 49.08
CA SER A 22 -42.99 -16.69 48.93
C SER A 22 -42.64 -16.44 47.44
N GLN A 23 -41.85 -15.40 47.16
CA GLN A 23 -41.72 -14.72 45.85
C GLN A 23 -40.82 -15.43 44.81
N PRO A 24 -41.12 -15.34 43.50
CA PRO A 24 -40.19 -15.68 42.42
C PRO A 24 -39.49 -14.42 41.85
N PHE A 25 -38.38 -13.98 42.47
CA PHE A 25 -37.63 -12.79 42.00
C PHE A 25 -36.21 -13.09 41.48
N VAL A 26 -35.58 -14.21 41.89
CA VAL A 26 -34.14 -14.43 41.67
C VAL A 26 -33.79 -14.90 40.25
N GLU A 27 -34.60 -15.75 39.63
CA GLU A 27 -34.26 -16.42 38.36
C GLU A 27 -34.15 -15.49 37.13
N LYS A 28 -34.76 -14.30 37.16
CA LYS A 28 -34.82 -13.39 35.99
C LYS A 28 -33.70 -12.35 35.93
N VAL A 29 -33.03 -12.06 37.04
CA VAL A 29 -32.03 -10.98 37.11
C VAL A 29 -30.67 -11.42 36.56
N ILE A 30 -30.23 -12.64 36.91
CA ILE A 30 -28.95 -13.21 36.46
C ILE A 30 -28.83 -13.28 34.92
N PRO A 31 -29.79 -13.89 34.17
CA PRO A 31 -29.69 -13.93 32.71
C PRO A 31 -29.74 -12.53 32.09
N LEU A 32 -30.50 -11.59 32.66
CA LEU A 32 -30.61 -10.21 32.16
C LEU A 32 -29.27 -9.45 32.29
N VAL A 33 -28.60 -9.53 33.45
CA VAL A 33 -27.28 -8.91 33.66
C VAL A 33 -26.23 -9.55 32.75
N MET A 34 -26.29 -10.87 32.55
CA MET A 34 -25.38 -11.56 31.64
C MET A 34 -25.61 -11.17 30.18
N HIS A 35 -26.88 -11.02 29.74
CA HIS A 35 -27.22 -10.49 28.42
C HIS A 35 -26.78 -9.04 28.23
N LEU A 36 -26.88 -8.18 29.24
CA LEU A 36 -26.38 -6.80 29.18
C LEU A 36 -24.85 -6.75 29.08
N ARG A 37 -24.13 -7.61 29.81
CA ARG A 37 -22.67 -7.74 29.71
C ARG A 37 -22.26 -8.27 28.33
N PHE A 38 -22.91 -9.32 27.83
CA PHE A 38 -22.65 -9.88 26.49
C PHE A 38 -22.93 -8.86 25.37
N ARG A 39 -24.06 -8.13 25.44
CA ARG A 39 -24.38 -7.04 24.51
C ARG A 39 -23.39 -5.88 24.59
N ARG A 40 -22.87 -5.54 25.78
CA ARG A 40 -21.81 -4.54 25.93
C ARG A 40 -20.48 -5.01 25.36
N SER A 41 -20.07 -6.26 25.58
CA SER A 41 -18.88 -6.83 24.96
C SER A 41 -18.98 -6.87 23.44
N ILE A 42 -20.14 -7.26 22.88
CA ILE A 42 -20.40 -7.19 21.43
C ILE A 42 -20.37 -5.74 20.96
N PHE A 43 -21.00 -4.79 21.66
CA PHE A 43 -20.96 -3.38 21.27
C PHE A 43 -19.54 -2.81 21.26
N CYS A 44 -18.74 -3.06 22.31
CA CYS A 44 -17.34 -2.64 22.35
C CYS A 44 -16.48 -3.33 21.28
N LEU A 45 -16.74 -4.61 20.99
CA LEU A 45 -16.08 -5.33 19.88
C LEU A 45 -16.47 -4.75 18.52
N CYS A 46 -17.76 -4.44 18.29
CA CYS A 46 -18.23 -3.75 17.09
C CYS A 46 -17.62 -2.35 16.96
N VAL A 47 -17.46 -1.60 18.06
CA VAL A 47 -16.80 -0.29 18.06
C VAL A 47 -15.30 -0.42 17.73
N LEU A 48 -14.60 -1.42 18.29
CA LEU A 48 -13.21 -1.73 17.90
C LEU A 48 -13.11 -2.12 16.42
N LEU A 49 -13.96 -3.03 15.94
CA LEU A 49 -13.93 -3.51 14.55
C LEU A 49 -14.33 -2.42 13.55
N CYS A 50 -15.30 -1.56 13.88
CA CYS A 50 -15.64 -0.37 13.08
C CYS A 50 -14.61 0.77 13.21
N SER A 51 -13.62 0.67 14.10
CA SER A 51 -12.45 1.56 14.14
C SER A 51 -11.35 1.11 13.17
N VAL A 52 -11.48 -0.07 12.55
CA VAL A 52 -10.63 -0.51 11.45
C VAL A 52 -11.25 0.03 10.15
N ALA A 53 -10.59 1.01 9.54
CA ALA A 53 -10.94 1.47 8.20
C ALA A 53 -10.73 0.31 7.19
N PRO A 54 -11.52 0.22 6.12
CA PRO A 54 -11.21 -0.69 5.03
C PRO A 54 -9.86 -0.29 4.43
N LEU A 55 -8.94 -1.26 4.33
CA LEU A 55 -7.62 -1.07 3.71
C LEU A 55 -7.81 -0.89 2.20
N GLY A 56 -6.93 -0.11 1.58
CA GLY A 56 -7.05 0.34 0.19
C GLY A 56 -6.22 -0.47 -0.83
N ALA A 57 -6.53 -0.23 -2.10
CA ALA A 57 -5.78 -0.64 -3.30
C ALA A 57 -5.57 -2.16 -3.49
N TYR A 58 -4.65 -2.52 -4.40
CA TYR A 58 -4.58 -3.77 -5.15
C TYR A 58 -4.15 -5.00 -4.33
N SER A 59 -4.96 -5.36 -3.33
CA SER A 59 -4.88 -6.57 -2.51
C SER A 59 -3.62 -6.70 -1.62
N VAL A 60 -2.61 -5.83 -1.70
CA VAL A 60 -1.31 -5.91 -0.98
C VAL A 60 -0.49 -7.14 -1.37
N LEU A 61 -1.02 -8.33 -1.10
CA LEU A 61 -0.45 -9.63 -1.42
C LEU A 61 -0.09 -9.77 -2.91
N THR A 62 -0.80 -9.04 -3.77
CA THR A 62 -0.59 -9.04 -5.23
C THR A 62 0.61 -8.18 -5.64
N HIS A 63 0.81 -6.99 -5.04
CA HIS A 63 2.02 -6.20 -5.28
C HIS A 63 3.29 -6.93 -4.83
N GLU A 64 3.26 -7.50 -3.62
CA GLU A 64 4.35 -8.33 -3.09
C GLU A 64 4.65 -9.53 -4.01
N GLU A 65 3.61 -10.13 -4.60
CA GLU A 65 3.75 -11.24 -5.55
C GLU A 65 4.38 -10.80 -6.88
N ILE A 66 4.02 -9.62 -7.39
CA ILE A 66 4.64 -9.03 -8.59
C ILE A 66 6.14 -8.78 -8.36
N VAL A 67 6.53 -8.37 -7.14
CA VAL A 67 7.94 -8.31 -6.71
C VAL A 67 8.56 -9.70 -6.71
N ASP A 68 7.99 -10.67 -5.98
CA ASP A 68 8.48 -12.06 -5.89
C ASP A 68 8.70 -12.70 -7.28
N MET A 69 7.74 -12.50 -8.19
CA MET A 69 7.72 -13.04 -9.56
C MET A 69 8.85 -12.47 -10.46
N ALA A 70 9.38 -11.30 -10.17
CA ALA A 70 10.52 -10.70 -10.87
C ALA A 70 11.86 -10.86 -10.12
N TRP A 71 11.82 -10.98 -8.79
CA TRP A 71 12.96 -10.79 -7.90
C TRP A 71 14.22 -11.58 -8.30
N THR A 72 14.10 -12.90 -8.36
CA THR A 72 15.26 -13.79 -8.56
C THR A 72 15.82 -13.71 -9.99
N GLN A 73 15.00 -13.37 -10.99
CA GLN A 73 15.39 -13.40 -12.41
C GLN A 73 15.81 -12.04 -12.97
N HIS A 74 15.30 -10.94 -12.43
CA HIS A 74 15.54 -9.58 -12.94
C HIS A 74 16.12 -8.65 -11.87
N SER A 75 15.45 -8.49 -10.71
CA SER A 75 15.88 -7.55 -9.67
C SER A 75 17.23 -7.91 -9.05
N VAL A 76 17.47 -9.18 -8.71
CA VAL A 76 18.75 -9.63 -8.14
C VAL A 76 19.91 -9.49 -9.16
N PRO A 77 19.75 -9.83 -10.45
CA PRO A 77 20.74 -9.49 -11.47
C PRO A 77 20.99 -7.99 -11.70
N LEU A 78 19.99 -7.11 -11.49
CA LEU A 78 20.20 -5.65 -11.51
C LEU A 78 20.99 -5.20 -10.27
N LEU A 79 20.59 -5.61 -9.06
CA LEU A 79 21.30 -5.30 -7.82
C LEU A 79 22.77 -5.73 -7.87
N LYS A 80 23.07 -6.92 -8.41
CA LYS A 80 24.45 -7.41 -8.58
C LYS A 80 25.24 -6.67 -9.67
N ALA A 81 24.58 -6.09 -10.66
CA ALA A 81 25.24 -5.28 -11.69
C ALA A 81 25.55 -3.86 -11.17
N ARG A 82 24.65 -3.27 -10.37
CA ARG A 82 24.83 -1.93 -9.79
C ARG A 82 25.74 -1.92 -8.56
N PHE A 83 25.77 -3.02 -7.79
CA PHE A 83 26.55 -3.15 -6.56
C PHE A 83 27.47 -4.41 -6.58
N PRO A 84 28.60 -4.37 -7.31
CA PRO A 84 29.57 -5.46 -7.33
C PRO A 84 30.09 -5.77 -5.92
N GLY A 85 29.78 -6.96 -5.41
CA GLY A 85 30.15 -7.41 -4.06
C GLY A 85 28.99 -7.59 -3.07
N ILE A 86 27.76 -7.21 -3.44
CA ILE A 86 26.56 -7.41 -2.61
C ILE A 86 26.39 -8.88 -2.18
N THR A 87 26.27 -9.13 -0.87
CA THR A 87 26.19 -10.49 -0.30
C THR A 87 24.79 -11.11 -0.41
N PRO A 88 24.63 -12.44 -0.28
CA PRO A 88 23.31 -13.08 -0.21
C PRO A 88 22.42 -12.54 0.91
N GLU A 89 23.01 -12.13 2.03
CA GLU A 89 22.33 -11.56 3.19
C GLU A 89 21.82 -10.14 2.87
N GLN A 90 22.64 -9.31 2.24
CA GLN A 90 22.22 -7.98 1.76
C GLN A 90 21.14 -8.09 0.67
N ILE A 91 21.20 -9.10 -0.21
CA ILE A 91 20.12 -9.38 -1.17
C ILE A 91 18.83 -9.79 -0.45
N LYS A 92 18.91 -10.48 0.70
CA LYS A 92 17.74 -10.81 1.53
C LYS A 92 17.17 -9.58 2.22
N GLU A 93 18.03 -8.71 2.76
CA GLU A 93 17.67 -7.45 3.42
C GLU A 93 17.00 -6.48 2.44
N ALA A 94 17.59 -6.26 1.26
CA ALA A 94 17.03 -5.48 0.17
C ALA A 94 15.64 -5.96 -0.28
N HIS A 95 15.32 -7.26 -0.14
CA HIS A 95 13.98 -7.76 -0.50
C HIS A 95 12.87 -7.21 0.43
N ALA A 96 13.19 -6.95 1.70
CA ALA A 96 12.25 -6.31 2.64
C ALA A 96 11.97 -4.85 2.25
N TYR A 97 12.96 -4.16 1.69
CA TYR A 97 12.79 -2.84 1.11
C TYR A 97 11.95 -2.87 -0.17
N ALA A 98 12.09 -3.90 -1.02
CA ALA A 98 11.22 -4.07 -2.19
C ALA A 98 9.75 -4.28 -1.81
N TYR A 99 9.45 -5.07 -0.76
CA TYR A 99 8.08 -5.21 -0.24
C TYR A 99 7.54 -3.91 0.40
N GLY A 100 8.37 -3.15 1.11
CA GLY A 100 7.96 -1.83 1.62
C GLY A 100 7.75 -0.80 0.51
N GLY A 101 8.54 -0.89 -0.55
CA GLY A 101 8.42 -0.08 -1.76
C GLY A 101 7.14 -0.37 -2.55
N CYS A 102 6.76 -1.65 -2.73
CA CYS A 102 5.56 -2.00 -3.51
C CYS A 102 4.23 -1.73 -2.80
N ILE A 103 4.27 -1.11 -1.62
CA ILE A 103 3.12 -0.68 -0.81
C ILE A 103 3.25 0.81 -0.43
N ILE A 104 4.32 1.53 -0.85
CA ILE A 104 4.55 2.88 -0.33
C ILE A 104 3.47 3.85 -0.78
N GLN A 105 3.01 3.76 -2.03
CA GLN A 105 1.90 4.55 -2.55
C GLN A 105 0.61 4.39 -1.71
N ASP A 106 0.38 3.23 -1.09
CA ASP A 106 -0.80 2.94 -0.26
C ASP A 106 -0.67 3.38 1.19
N LEU A 107 0.53 3.77 1.64
CA LEU A 107 0.82 4.09 3.04
C LEU A 107 -0.21 5.07 3.64
N GLY A 108 -0.72 6.01 2.86
CA GLY A 108 -1.73 7.00 3.24
C GLY A 108 -3.13 6.45 3.52
N TYR A 109 -3.50 5.30 2.96
CA TYR A 109 -4.79 4.64 3.19
C TYR A 109 -4.83 3.80 4.48
N TYR A 110 -3.69 3.50 5.08
CA TYR A 110 -3.62 2.78 6.36
C TYR A 110 -4.09 3.64 7.55
N PRO A 111 -4.66 3.03 8.62
CA PRO A 111 -5.09 3.78 9.80
C PRO A 111 -3.96 4.61 10.43
N LYS A 112 -4.29 5.83 10.87
CA LYS A 112 -3.36 6.84 11.43
C LYS A 112 -2.33 7.39 10.42
N SER A 113 -2.51 7.12 9.13
CA SER A 113 -1.77 7.76 8.03
C SER A 113 -2.59 8.89 7.38
N SER A 114 -2.16 9.39 6.23
CA SER A 114 -2.76 10.53 5.53
C SER A 114 -3.23 10.17 4.13
N LYS A 115 -4.56 10.16 3.89
CA LYS A 115 -5.12 9.87 2.55
C LYS A 115 -4.50 10.77 1.47
N ALA A 116 -4.28 12.04 1.80
CA ALA A 116 -3.69 13.02 0.89
C ALA A 116 -2.23 12.71 0.49
N PHE A 117 -1.52 11.81 1.17
CA PHE A 117 -0.23 11.31 0.72
C PHE A 117 -0.43 10.29 -0.43
N SER A 118 -1.27 9.27 -0.23
CA SER A 118 -1.60 8.30 -1.28
C SER A 118 -2.26 8.95 -2.48
N ASP A 119 -3.12 9.95 -2.28
CA ASP A 119 -3.79 10.68 -3.37
C ASP A 119 -2.80 11.40 -4.31
N LEU A 120 -1.66 11.86 -3.79
CA LEU A 120 -0.59 12.39 -4.65
C LEU A 120 0.05 11.27 -5.46
N LEU A 121 0.47 10.20 -4.77
CA LEU A 121 1.17 9.06 -5.37
C LEU A 121 0.31 8.23 -6.34
N HIS A 122 -1.02 8.36 -6.28
CA HIS A 122 -1.97 7.72 -7.21
C HIS A 122 -2.44 8.62 -8.35
N TYR A 123 -2.47 9.95 -8.17
CA TYR A 123 -3.19 10.85 -9.08
C TYR A 123 -2.43 12.10 -9.54
N VAL A 124 -1.18 12.31 -9.10
CA VAL A 124 -0.36 13.50 -9.43
C VAL A 124 1.10 13.11 -9.65
N ARG A 125 1.69 13.43 -10.82
CA ARG A 125 3.12 13.19 -11.15
C ARG A 125 3.61 11.77 -10.77
N THR A 126 2.77 10.77 -11.05
CA THR A 126 2.88 9.42 -10.49
C THR A 126 4.10 8.64 -11.00
N GLY A 127 4.43 8.80 -12.29
CA GLY A 127 5.66 8.29 -12.87
C GLY A 127 6.90 9.03 -12.38
N ASP A 128 6.85 10.38 -12.35
CA ASP A 128 7.94 11.25 -11.89
C ASP A 128 8.44 10.87 -10.49
N PHE A 129 7.52 10.54 -9.57
CA PHE A 129 7.86 10.07 -8.21
C PHE A 129 8.69 8.78 -8.24
N VAL A 130 8.32 7.81 -9.09
CA VAL A 130 9.04 6.55 -9.24
C VAL A 130 10.38 6.77 -9.95
N GLU A 131 10.44 7.66 -10.94
CA GLU A 131 11.71 8.05 -11.57
C GLU A 131 12.67 8.72 -10.58
N ALA A 132 12.18 9.61 -9.72
CA ALA A 132 12.98 10.23 -8.65
C ALA A 132 13.52 9.18 -7.67
N LEU A 133 12.67 8.25 -7.20
CA LEU A 133 13.11 7.12 -6.37
C LEU A 133 14.21 6.27 -7.06
N LEU A 134 14.06 5.96 -8.35
CA LEU A 134 15.04 5.18 -9.11
C LEU A 134 16.34 5.95 -9.39
N ARG A 135 16.26 7.28 -9.53
CA ARG A 135 17.39 8.16 -9.88
C ARG A 135 18.26 8.53 -8.68
N ASP A 136 17.67 8.73 -7.50
CA ASP A 136 18.37 9.06 -6.25
C ASP A 136 18.76 7.82 -5.41
N ALA A 137 18.53 6.61 -5.91
CA ALA A 137 18.87 5.36 -5.22
C ALA A 137 20.39 5.10 -5.24
N SER A 138 21.04 5.25 -4.07
CA SER A 138 22.49 5.13 -3.90
C SER A 138 22.96 3.81 -3.28
N THR A 139 22.05 3.05 -2.67
CA THR A 139 22.34 1.78 -1.97
C THR A 139 21.49 0.61 -2.51
N PRO A 140 21.85 -0.66 -2.21
CA PRO A 140 21.02 -1.82 -2.57
C PRO A 140 19.59 -1.73 -2.05
N ASP A 141 19.43 -1.22 -0.82
CA ASP A 141 18.14 -1.11 -0.13
C ASP A 141 17.29 0.01 -0.72
N GLU A 142 17.90 1.17 -1.00
CA GLU A 142 17.26 2.27 -1.74
C GLU A 142 16.83 1.84 -3.15
N LEU A 143 17.69 1.12 -3.90
CA LEU A 143 17.34 0.65 -5.25
C LEU A 143 16.23 -0.41 -5.19
N ALA A 144 16.27 -1.33 -4.23
CA ALA A 144 15.22 -2.32 -4.07
C ALA A 144 13.88 -1.69 -3.67
N PHE A 145 13.90 -0.67 -2.80
CA PHE A 145 12.72 0.14 -2.47
C PHE A 145 12.14 0.85 -3.71
N ALA A 146 12.98 1.46 -4.53
CA ALA A 146 12.57 2.10 -5.77
C ALA A 146 12.00 1.10 -6.80
N LEU A 147 12.59 -0.10 -6.92
CA LEU A 147 12.04 -1.20 -7.72
C LEU A 147 10.69 -1.69 -7.19
N GLY A 148 10.51 -1.71 -5.86
CA GLY A 148 9.20 -1.95 -5.25
C GLY A 148 8.16 -0.92 -5.67
N ALA A 149 8.48 0.37 -5.57
CA ALA A 149 7.56 1.45 -5.99
C ALA A 149 7.23 1.38 -7.50
N LEU A 150 8.20 0.98 -8.33
CA LEU A 150 8.00 0.68 -9.75
C LEU A 150 7.07 -0.52 -9.98
N ALA A 151 7.16 -1.56 -9.14
CA ALA A 151 6.27 -2.71 -9.16
C ALA A 151 4.82 -2.31 -8.85
N HIS A 152 4.60 -1.44 -7.86
CA HIS A 152 3.26 -0.90 -7.54
C HIS A 152 2.70 -0.05 -8.70
N TYR A 153 3.46 0.94 -9.18
CA TYR A 153 3.03 1.78 -10.32
C TYR A 153 2.65 0.94 -11.55
N THR A 154 3.41 -0.13 -11.82
CA THR A 154 3.17 -1.05 -12.95
C THR A 154 2.06 -2.07 -12.66
N ALA A 155 1.78 -2.36 -11.38
CA ALA A 155 0.61 -3.11 -10.97
C ALA A 155 -0.67 -2.34 -11.28
N ASP A 156 -0.76 -1.09 -10.84
CA ASP A 156 -2.05 -0.41 -10.83
C ASP A 156 -2.43 0.17 -12.19
N SER A 157 -1.45 0.72 -12.91
CA SER A 157 -1.60 1.21 -14.28
C SER A 157 -2.21 0.21 -15.26
N ILE A 158 -1.93 -1.08 -15.08
CA ILE A 158 -2.47 -2.19 -15.88
C ILE A 158 -3.65 -2.84 -15.13
N GLY A 159 -3.51 -3.05 -13.84
CA GLY A 159 -4.39 -3.85 -13.00
C GLY A 159 -5.73 -3.20 -12.66
N HIS A 160 -5.78 -1.91 -12.33
CA HIS A 160 -7.04 -1.22 -12.01
C HIS A 160 -8.01 -1.19 -13.20
N PRO A 161 -7.60 -0.94 -14.47
CA PRO A 161 -8.46 -1.16 -15.64
C PRO A 161 -9.21 -2.51 -15.62
N TYR A 162 -8.53 -3.60 -15.29
CA TYR A 162 -9.14 -4.93 -15.20
C TYR A 162 -9.99 -5.13 -13.94
N VAL A 163 -9.59 -4.61 -12.78
CA VAL A 163 -10.41 -4.64 -11.56
C VAL A 163 -11.68 -3.81 -11.72
N ASN A 164 -11.62 -2.65 -12.38
CA ASN A 164 -12.78 -1.82 -12.70
C ASN A 164 -13.78 -2.57 -13.62
N GLN A 165 -13.27 -3.39 -14.55
CA GLN A 165 -14.07 -4.29 -15.38
C GLN A 165 -14.70 -5.42 -14.56
N VAL A 166 -13.94 -6.11 -13.69
CA VAL A 166 -14.48 -7.18 -12.84
C VAL A 166 -15.47 -6.65 -11.80
N THR A 167 -15.24 -5.47 -11.23
CA THR A 167 -16.18 -4.79 -10.31
C THR A 167 -17.54 -4.56 -10.99
N ALA A 168 -17.56 -4.29 -12.30
CA ALA A 168 -18.80 -4.23 -13.07
C ALA A 168 -19.45 -5.62 -13.28
N MET A 169 -18.65 -6.69 -13.43
CA MET A 169 -19.16 -8.06 -13.54
C MET A 169 -19.78 -8.56 -12.23
N GLU A 170 -19.06 -8.42 -11.12
CA GLU A 170 -19.50 -8.83 -9.78
C GLU A 170 -20.73 -8.06 -9.28
N PHE A 171 -20.89 -6.79 -9.69
CA PHE A 171 -21.98 -5.92 -9.21
C PHE A 171 -22.91 -5.42 -10.32
N PRO A 172 -23.85 -6.27 -10.81
CA PRO A 172 -24.81 -5.92 -11.87
C PRO A 172 -25.62 -4.64 -11.63
N LYS A 173 -25.85 -4.24 -10.38
CA LYS A 173 -26.53 -2.98 -10.04
C LYS A 173 -25.65 -1.74 -10.33
N LEU A 174 -24.34 -1.84 -10.11
CA LEU A 174 -23.38 -0.79 -10.43
C LEU A 174 -23.12 -0.76 -11.94
N ARG A 175 -22.97 -1.92 -12.59
CA ARG A 175 -22.88 -2.02 -14.05
C ARG A 175 -24.09 -1.47 -14.78
N LYS A 176 -25.31 -1.64 -14.23
CA LYS A 176 -26.52 -0.98 -14.77
C LYS A 176 -26.51 0.55 -14.59
N LYS A 177 -25.78 1.09 -13.61
CA LYS A 177 -25.70 2.53 -13.32
C LYS A 177 -24.57 3.23 -14.10
N TYR A 178 -23.40 2.61 -14.20
CA TYR A 178 -22.17 3.24 -14.68
C TYR A 178 -21.62 2.63 -15.99
N GLY A 179 -22.09 1.45 -16.41
CA GLY A 179 -21.63 0.76 -17.62
C GLY A 179 -20.67 -0.41 -17.33
N PRO A 180 -19.88 -0.86 -18.33
CA PRO A 180 -19.04 -2.07 -18.22
C PRO A 180 -17.77 -1.89 -17.38
N ILE A 181 -17.51 -0.68 -16.87
CA ILE A 181 -16.39 -0.28 -16.03
C ILE A 181 -16.99 0.40 -14.80
N VAL A 182 -16.58 0.00 -13.60
CA VAL A 182 -16.99 0.62 -12.33
C VAL A 182 -15.73 0.96 -11.55
N THR A 183 -15.44 2.25 -11.37
CA THR A 183 -14.20 2.72 -10.73
C THR A 183 -14.29 2.77 -9.20
N TYR A 184 -13.13 2.82 -8.54
CA TYR A 184 -13.02 3.03 -7.09
C TYR A 184 -13.80 4.28 -6.61
N GLU A 185 -13.74 5.41 -7.32
CA GLU A 185 -14.56 6.60 -7.02
C GLU A 185 -16.07 6.31 -7.05
N GLN A 186 -16.53 5.46 -7.96
CA GLN A 186 -17.94 5.18 -8.22
C GLN A 186 -18.61 4.27 -7.17
N ASP A 187 -17.88 3.28 -6.64
CA ASP A 187 -18.21 2.56 -5.39
C ASP A 187 -16.97 1.88 -4.77
N LYS A 188 -16.31 2.59 -3.85
CA LYS A 188 -15.16 2.10 -3.07
C LYS A 188 -15.42 0.77 -2.35
N THR A 189 -16.65 0.49 -1.93
CA THR A 189 -16.96 -0.76 -1.19
C THR A 189 -17.13 -1.94 -2.14
N ALA A 190 -17.50 -1.70 -3.39
CA ALA A 190 -17.51 -2.71 -4.43
C ALA A 190 -16.07 -3.04 -4.86
N HIS A 191 -15.29 -2.02 -5.24
CA HIS A 191 -13.92 -2.13 -5.73
C HIS A 191 -13.01 -2.93 -4.77
N LEU A 192 -12.93 -2.51 -3.50
CA LEU A 192 -12.17 -3.19 -2.44
C LEU A 192 -12.66 -4.61 -2.13
N ARG A 193 -13.89 -4.98 -2.51
CA ARG A 193 -14.43 -6.34 -2.35
C ARG A 193 -14.09 -7.23 -3.55
N THR A 194 -13.85 -6.66 -4.73
CA THR A 194 -13.37 -7.36 -5.92
C THR A 194 -11.87 -7.62 -5.81
N GLU A 195 -11.06 -6.59 -5.49
CA GLU A 195 -9.62 -6.73 -5.25
C GLU A 195 -9.35 -7.81 -4.20
N PHE A 196 -10.05 -7.74 -3.07
CA PHE A 196 -9.89 -8.73 -2.02
C PHE A 196 -10.64 -10.06 -2.26
N GLY A 197 -11.45 -10.14 -3.32
CA GLY A 197 -11.86 -11.42 -3.89
C GLY A 197 -10.64 -12.20 -4.40
N PHE A 198 -9.63 -11.50 -4.89
CA PHE A 198 -8.35 -12.06 -5.31
C PHE A 198 -7.38 -12.33 -4.14
N ASP A 199 -7.48 -11.67 -2.95
CA ASP A 199 -6.77 -12.10 -1.71
C ASP A 199 -6.97 -13.62 -1.53
N VAL A 200 -8.25 -14.01 -1.52
CA VAL A 200 -8.70 -15.30 -1.00
C VAL A 200 -8.52 -16.39 -2.03
N VAL A 201 -8.88 -16.12 -3.29
CA VAL A 201 -8.64 -17.07 -4.40
C VAL A 201 -7.14 -17.25 -4.66
N GLY A 202 -6.31 -16.23 -4.38
CA GLY A 202 -4.85 -16.34 -4.45
C GLY A 202 -4.27 -17.26 -3.36
N VAL A 203 -4.55 -17.00 -2.07
CA VAL A 203 -4.03 -17.84 -0.96
C VAL A 203 -4.64 -19.24 -1.00
N ALA A 204 -5.94 -19.40 -1.30
CA ALA A 204 -6.59 -20.72 -1.36
C ALA A 204 -5.93 -21.68 -2.35
N ARG A 205 -5.43 -21.14 -3.46
CA ARG A 205 -4.72 -21.89 -4.50
C ARG A 205 -3.23 -22.11 -4.19
N GLY A 206 -2.73 -21.56 -3.08
CA GLY A 206 -1.31 -21.56 -2.75
C GLY A 206 -0.46 -20.84 -3.81
N LYS A 207 -1.00 -19.77 -4.42
CA LYS A 207 -0.26 -18.96 -5.41
C LYS A 207 0.87 -18.20 -4.74
N TYR A 208 0.53 -17.47 -3.68
CA TYR A 208 1.44 -16.51 -3.05
C TYR A 208 2.68 -17.19 -2.47
N ALA A 209 3.81 -16.49 -2.55
CA ALA A 209 4.96 -16.74 -1.68
C ALA A 209 4.48 -16.90 -0.23
N GLN A 210 4.94 -17.95 0.44
CA GLN A 210 4.30 -18.40 1.67
C GLN A 210 4.28 -17.29 2.74
N GLU A 211 3.14 -17.11 3.39
CA GLU A 211 2.86 -16.05 4.39
C GLU A 211 3.99 -15.90 5.43
N ASP A 212 4.52 -17.03 5.90
CA ASP A 212 5.68 -17.16 6.76
C ASP A 212 6.94 -16.45 6.20
N TYR A 213 7.20 -16.55 4.88
CA TYR A 213 8.36 -15.93 4.21
C TYR A 213 8.26 -14.41 4.16
N ARG A 214 7.11 -13.84 3.76
CA ARG A 214 6.94 -12.37 3.74
C ARG A 214 7.01 -11.79 5.16
N THR A 215 6.45 -12.50 6.13
CA THR A 215 6.58 -12.18 7.57
C THR A 215 8.03 -12.27 8.08
N PHE A 216 8.87 -13.13 7.47
CA PHE A 216 10.29 -13.38 7.84
C PHE A 216 11.32 -12.52 7.07
N ILE A 217 10.96 -12.03 5.89
CA ILE A 217 11.70 -11.02 5.14
C ILE A 217 11.44 -9.64 5.77
N GLY A 218 10.16 -9.33 6.04
CA GLY A 218 9.75 -8.06 6.65
C GLY A 218 9.34 -7.01 5.63
N PHE A 219 9.10 -5.80 6.13
CA PHE A 219 8.62 -4.64 5.38
C PHE A 219 9.49 -3.47 5.82
N GLU A 220 10.37 -2.95 4.97
CA GLU A 220 11.26 -1.83 5.32
C GLU A 220 11.18 -0.68 4.32
N VAL A 221 11.42 0.54 4.80
CA VAL A 221 11.18 1.78 4.06
C VAL A 221 12.49 2.57 4.00
N ALA A 222 12.96 2.87 2.79
CA ALA A 222 14.15 3.68 2.58
C ALA A 222 13.84 5.17 2.82
N LYS A 223 13.59 5.54 4.08
CA LYS A 223 13.10 6.88 4.48
C LYS A 223 13.91 8.06 3.93
N PRO A 224 15.26 8.03 3.86
CA PRO A 224 16.02 9.14 3.29
C PRO A 224 15.69 9.35 1.81
N LEU A 225 15.71 8.28 1.00
CA LEU A 225 15.29 8.31 -0.40
C LEU A 225 13.83 8.77 -0.55
N LEU A 226 12.92 8.21 0.25
CA LEU A 226 11.50 8.57 0.22
C LEU A 226 11.30 10.07 0.48
N ASN A 227 11.97 10.63 1.49
CA ASN A 227 11.87 12.06 1.80
C ASN A 227 12.45 12.94 0.67
N ARG A 228 13.62 12.58 0.11
CA ARG A 228 14.22 13.31 -1.04
C ARG A 228 13.28 13.31 -2.26
N ALA A 229 12.91 12.13 -2.75
CA ALA A 229 12.08 11.99 -3.94
C ALA A 229 10.68 12.59 -3.78
N PHE A 230 10.11 12.53 -2.57
CA PHE A 230 8.82 13.16 -2.28
C PHE A 230 8.88 14.68 -2.28
N GLU A 231 9.89 15.29 -1.63
CA GLU A 231 10.04 16.76 -1.62
C GLU A 231 10.39 17.30 -3.02
N GLU A 232 11.18 16.57 -3.81
CA GLU A 232 11.44 16.91 -5.22
C GLU A 232 10.19 16.82 -6.11
N THR A 233 9.39 15.74 -5.98
CA THR A 233 8.23 15.55 -6.86
C THR A 233 7.09 16.52 -6.53
N TYR A 234 6.87 16.80 -5.25
CA TYR A 234 5.66 17.49 -4.76
C TYR A 234 5.93 18.86 -4.10
N GLY A 235 7.18 19.29 -3.92
CA GLY A 235 7.53 20.56 -3.26
C GLY A 235 7.13 20.62 -1.77
N LEU A 236 6.72 19.48 -1.20
CA LEU A 236 6.23 19.33 0.17
C LEU A 236 7.13 18.36 0.93
N LYS A 237 7.39 18.63 2.20
CA LYS A 237 8.07 17.65 3.06
C LYS A 237 7.09 16.54 3.39
N LEU A 238 7.61 15.33 3.59
CA LEU A 238 6.77 14.19 3.97
C LEU A 238 5.99 14.48 5.27
N THR A 239 6.57 15.26 6.19
CA THR A 239 5.95 15.77 7.42
C THR A 239 4.73 16.66 7.21
N ASP A 240 4.64 17.35 6.07
CA ASP A 240 3.52 18.26 5.72
C ASP A 240 2.22 17.45 5.50
N LEU A 241 2.35 16.12 5.34
CA LEU A 241 1.27 15.16 5.11
C LEU A 241 1.23 14.05 6.18
N LEU A 242 2.38 13.45 6.51
CA LEU A 242 2.56 12.39 7.51
C LEU A 242 3.10 12.98 8.82
N THR A 243 2.20 13.54 9.65
CA THR A 243 2.54 14.19 10.93
C THR A 243 3.30 13.30 11.93
N ASN A 244 3.32 11.97 11.71
CA ASN A 244 4.27 11.08 12.37
C ASN A 244 4.58 9.89 11.44
N GLU A 245 5.64 10.02 10.65
CA GLU A 245 6.09 9.03 9.65
C GLU A 245 6.25 7.62 10.25
N ASP A 246 6.98 7.49 11.37
CA ASP A 246 7.20 6.22 12.08
C ASP A 246 5.91 5.48 12.44
N ARG A 247 4.90 6.21 12.91
CA ARG A 247 3.60 5.67 13.29
C ARG A 247 2.75 5.29 12.08
N SER A 248 2.87 6.01 10.97
CA SER A 248 2.25 5.65 9.69
C SER A 248 2.86 4.35 9.17
N ILE A 249 4.19 4.32 8.99
CA ILE A 249 4.95 3.14 8.55
C ILE A 249 4.71 1.95 9.48
N GLY A 250 4.82 2.16 10.79
CA GLY A 250 4.61 1.10 11.79
C GLY A 250 3.17 0.55 11.83
N THR A 251 2.16 1.37 11.53
CA THR A 251 0.77 0.88 11.44
C THR A 251 0.52 0.13 10.14
N ALA A 252 1.11 0.56 9.01
CA ALA A 252 1.07 -0.19 7.75
C ALA A 252 1.83 -1.53 7.87
N ARG A 253 3.07 -1.52 8.38
CA ARG A 253 3.87 -2.74 8.68
C ARG A 253 3.09 -3.74 9.53
N TRP A 254 2.40 -3.28 10.57
CA TRP A 254 1.54 -4.16 11.39
C TRP A 254 0.33 -4.66 10.61
N ALA A 255 -0.30 -3.83 9.79
CA ALA A 255 -1.45 -4.25 8.99
C ALA A 255 -1.06 -5.32 7.96
N VAL A 256 0.00 -5.10 7.19
CA VAL A 256 0.54 -6.04 6.19
C VAL A 256 1.02 -7.34 6.83
N SER A 257 1.91 -7.29 7.83
CA SER A 257 2.48 -8.51 8.44
C SER A 257 1.52 -9.28 9.34
N THR A 258 0.50 -8.62 9.92
CA THR A 258 -0.25 -9.19 11.05
C THR A 258 -1.77 -9.12 10.91
N LEU A 259 -2.35 -8.06 10.34
CA LEU A 259 -3.82 -7.96 10.23
C LEU A 259 -4.34 -8.65 8.98
N ILE A 260 -3.84 -8.25 7.81
CA ILE A 260 -4.24 -8.77 6.50
C ILE A 260 -4.16 -10.31 6.47
N PRO A 261 -3.04 -10.97 6.85
CA PRO A 261 -2.94 -12.43 6.71
C PRO A 261 -3.88 -13.19 7.66
N LYS A 262 -4.17 -12.62 8.85
CA LYS A 262 -5.19 -13.15 9.76
C LYS A 262 -6.59 -13.00 9.18
N MET A 263 -6.86 -11.92 8.46
CA MET A 263 -8.12 -11.72 7.75
C MET A 263 -8.26 -12.65 6.54
N THR A 264 -7.19 -12.93 5.79
CA THR A 264 -7.20 -13.97 4.74
C THR A 264 -7.46 -15.36 5.33
N LYS A 265 -6.77 -15.72 6.41
CA LYS A 265 -7.01 -16.98 7.14
C LYS A 265 -8.44 -17.10 7.66
N VAL A 266 -9.06 -16.00 8.10
CA VAL A 266 -10.50 -15.97 8.42
C VAL A 266 -11.36 -16.14 7.17
N ALA A 267 -11.07 -15.42 6.09
CA ALA A 267 -11.89 -15.48 4.87
C ALA A 267 -11.85 -16.87 4.21
N LEU A 268 -10.68 -17.53 4.17
CA LEU A 268 -10.54 -18.92 3.72
C LEU A 268 -11.44 -19.89 4.51
N LEU A 269 -11.59 -19.68 5.81
CA LEU A 269 -12.46 -20.48 6.68
C LEU A 269 -13.95 -20.12 6.51
N THR A 270 -14.28 -18.83 6.38
CA THR A 270 -15.68 -18.35 6.25
C THR A 270 -16.26 -18.60 4.85
N TYR A 271 -15.43 -18.64 3.81
CA TYR A 271 -15.86 -18.76 2.41
C TYR A 271 -15.50 -20.10 1.75
N HIS A 272 -14.96 -21.06 2.50
CA HIS A 272 -14.52 -22.39 2.05
C HIS A 272 -15.35 -22.98 0.90
N ASP A 273 -16.64 -23.23 1.13
CA ASP A 273 -17.51 -23.91 0.16
C ASP A 273 -17.69 -23.08 -1.13
N GLN A 274 -17.67 -21.74 -1.03
CA GLN A 274 -17.74 -20.85 -2.18
C GLN A 274 -16.44 -20.86 -2.99
N ILE A 275 -15.29 -21.08 -2.34
CA ILE A 275 -13.99 -21.26 -3.03
C ILE A 275 -14.02 -22.56 -3.85
N GLU A 276 -14.50 -23.66 -3.26
CA GLU A 276 -14.64 -24.95 -3.96
C GLU A 276 -15.60 -24.82 -5.15
N HIS A 277 -16.79 -24.22 -4.95
CA HIS A 277 -17.77 -24.02 -6.02
C HIS A 277 -17.32 -23.02 -7.10
N ALA A 278 -16.43 -22.06 -6.77
CA ALA A 278 -15.82 -21.14 -7.73
C ALA A 278 -14.57 -21.71 -8.43
N THR A 279 -14.13 -22.95 -8.11
CA THR A 279 -12.98 -23.61 -8.73
C THR A 279 -13.17 -25.10 -9.16
N PRO A 280 -14.32 -25.54 -9.71
CA PRO A 280 -14.51 -26.94 -10.11
C PRO A 280 -13.54 -27.33 -11.23
N GLY A 281 -12.85 -28.46 -11.08
CA GLY A 281 -11.89 -28.95 -12.08
C GLY A 281 -10.60 -28.13 -12.21
N PHE A 282 -10.27 -27.29 -11.23
CA PHE A 282 -9.07 -26.45 -11.24
C PHE A 282 -7.76 -27.26 -11.28
N ASP A 283 -7.04 -27.18 -12.40
CA ASP A 283 -5.70 -27.76 -12.54
C ASP A 283 -4.62 -26.80 -12.02
N VAL A 284 -4.17 -27.05 -10.79
CA VAL A 284 -3.04 -26.38 -10.11
C VAL A 284 -1.78 -26.33 -10.99
N LYS A 285 -1.61 -27.25 -11.95
CA LYS A 285 -0.43 -27.28 -12.83
C LYS A 285 -0.51 -26.26 -13.97
N LYS A 286 -1.71 -25.80 -14.36
CA LYS A 286 -1.94 -24.82 -15.44
C LYS A 286 -1.75 -23.38 -14.98
N PHE A 287 -2.13 -23.04 -13.74
CA PHE A 287 -1.69 -21.77 -13.16
C PHE A 287 -0.34 -21.96 -12.46
N ARG A 288 0.73 -21.92 -13.25
CA ARG A 288 2.11 -21.95 -12.74
C ARG A 288 2.86 -20.77 -13.32
N TYR A 289 3.19 -19.82 -12.45
CA TYR A 289 3.90 -18.61 -12.85
C TYR A 289 5.36 -18.89 -13.22
N ARG A 290 6.06 -17.88 -13.77
CA ARG A 290 7.49 -17.94 -14.15
C ARG A 290 8.47 -18.18 -12.98
N MET A 291 7.98 -18.26 -11.75
CA MET A 291 8.76 -18.76 -10.61
C MET A 291 9.00 -20.27 -10.72
N ASN A 292 10.27 -20.68 -10.92
CA ASN A 292 10.65 -22.07 -10.71
C ASN A 292 10.52 -22.39 -9.22
N ARG A 293 9.35 -22.92 -8.83
CA ARG A 293 9.02 -23.40 -7.48
C ARG A 293 10.14 -24.25 -6.87
N THR A 294 10.85 -25.05 -7.67
CA THR A 294 11.98 -25.86 -7.21
C THR A 294 13.17 -25.01 -6.74
N THR A 295 13.46 -23.90 -7.41
CA THR A 295 14.51 -22.94 -7.02
C THR A 295 14.12 -22.19 -5.75
N TYR A 296 12.87 -21.71 -5.69
CA TYR A 296 12.34 -21.01 -4.51
C TYR A 296 12.34 -21.94 -3.28
N GLU A 297 11.72 -23.11 -3.38
CA GLU A 297 11.64 -24.09 -2.27
C GLU A 297 13.03 -24.64 -1.87
N LYS A 298 14.00 -24.70 -2.79
CA LYS A 298 15.40 -25.10 -2.51
C LYS A 298 16.16 -24.04 -1.73
N ASN A 299 15.96 -22.76 -2.06
CA ASN A 299 16.69 -21.66 -1.43
C ASN A 299 16.05 -21.21 -0.11
N TRP A 300 14.72 -21.31 0.02
CA TRP A 300 13.96 -20.68 1.11
C TRP A 300 12.95 -21.59 1.85
N GLY A 301 12.82 -22.87 1.47
CA GLY A 301 12.07 -23.87 2.25
C GLY A 301 10.61 -24.09 1.85
N LYS A 302 9.83 -24.75 2.72
CA LYS A 302 8.43 -25.14 2.49
C LYS A 302 7.58 -25.07 3.78
N THR A 303 7.16 -23.87 4.18
CA THR A 303 6.38 -23.67 5.41
C THR A 303 5.16 -22.78 5.13
N TYR A 304 3.97 -23.39 5.18
CA TYR A 304 2.70 -22.66 5.25
C TYR A 304 1.99 -23.09 6.53
N GLN A 305 1.83 -22.16 7.47
CA GLN A 305 1.17 -22.44 8.74
C GLN A 305 -0.36 -22.37 8.60
N LYS A 306 -1.03 -23.47 8.98
CA LYS A 306 -2.49 -23.58 9.03
C LYS A 306 -3.09 -22.55 10.03
N PRO A 307 -4.34 -22.09 9.84
CA PRO A 307 -5.02 -21.21 10.79
C PRO A 307 -5.01 -21.76 12.23
N GLY A 308 -4.71 -20.89 13.19
CA GLY A 308 -4.72 -21.23 14.62
C GLY A 308 -6.10 -21.03 15.27
N PHE A 309 -6.27 -21.51 16.51
CA PHE A 309 -7.53 -21.43 17.27
C PHE A 309 -8.15 -20.01 17.29
N GLY A 310 -7.32 -18.97 17.46
CA GLY A 310 -7.78 -17.57 17.43
C GLY A 310 -8.38 -17.14 16.09
N SER A 311 -7.88 -17.66 14.97
CA SER A 311 -8.42 -17.41 13.62
C SER A 311 -9.79 -18.08 13.46
N HIS A 312 -9.96 -19.31 13.94
CA HIS A 312 -11.27 -19.98 13.94
C HIS A 312 -12.30 -19.24 14.82
N LEU A 313 -11.90 -18.78 16.02
CA LEU A 313 -12.78 -18.01 16.89
C LEU A 313 -13.19 -16.66 16.26
N LEU A 314 -12.24 -15.95 15.63
CA LEU A 314 -12.51 -14.70 14.93
C LEU A 314 -13.40 -14.91 13.69
N ALA A 315 -13.22 -16.01 12.95
CA ALA A 315 -14.08 -16.37 11.83
C ALA A 315 -15.52 -16.63 12.28
N ILE A 316 -15.73 -17.36 13.38
CA ILE A 316 -17.06 -17.58 13.98
C ILE A 316 -17.72 -16.24 14.35
N LEU A 317 -16.99 -15.33 14.99
CA LEU A 317 -17.49 -14.00 15.33
C LEU A 317 -17.84 -13.17 14.07
N ILE A 318 -16.98 -13.18 13.04
CA ILE A 318 -17.19 -12.45 11.79
C ILE A 318 -18.36 -13.02 10.96
N THR A 319 -18.64 -14.32 11.05
CA THR A 319 -19.83 -14.94 10.43
C THR A 319 -21.12 -14.51 11.14
N ILE A 320 -21.10 -14.33 12.47
CA ILE A 320 -22.27 -13.93 13.27
C ILE A 320 -22.56 -12.42 13.18
N LEU A 321 -21.54 -11.59 12.96
CA LEU A 321 -21.70 -10.12 12.96
C LEU A 321 -22.50 -9.61 11.74
N PRO A 322 -23.52 -8.74 11.96
CA PRO A 322 -24.34 -8.20 10.88
C PRO A 322 -23.52 -7.26 9.98
N LYS A 323 -23.56 -7.52 8.66
CA LYS A 323 -22.75 -6.84 7.63
C LYS A 323 -23.29 -5.44 7.28
N ILE A 324 -23.31 -4.56 8.28
CA ILE A 324 -23.86 -3.19 8.23
C ILE A 324 -22.72 -2.18 8.45
N GLY A 325 -22.79 -1.00 7.83
CA GLY A 325 -21.73 0.00 7.92
C GLY A 325 -20.40 -0.51 7.33
N PRO A 326 -19.25 -0.26 8.00
CA PRO A 326 -17.94 -0.77 7.56
C PRO A 326 -17.90 -2.29 7.36
N LEU A 327 -18.67 -3.05 8.17
CA LEU A 327 -18.73 -4.51 8.10
C LEU A 327 -19.36 -5.05 6.79
N LYS A 328 -19.83 -4.18 5.88
CA LYS A 328 -20.18 -4.53 4.50
C LYS A 328 -18.99 -5.07 3.71
N ALA A 329 -17.78 -4.56 3.95
CA ALA A 329 -16.55 -5.07 3.30
C ALA A 329 -16.39 -6.58 3.55
N LEU A 330 -16.65 -7.01 4.79
CA LEU A 330 -16.64 -8.42 5.23
C LEU A 330 -17.79 -9.28 4.67
N LYS A 331 -18.50 -8.82 3.62
CA LYS A 331 -19.37 -9.65 2.79
C LYS A 331 -18.68 -9.89 1.45
N LEU A 332 -17.57 -10.62 1.47
CA LEU A 332 -16.78 -10.94 0.28
C LEU A 332 -17.67 -11.59 -0.80
N GLN A 333 -17.33 -11.31 -2.05
CA GLN A 333 -17.81 -12.02 -3.21
C GLN A 333 -16.56 -12.60 -3.87
N LEU A 334 -16.57 -13.90 -4.17
CA LEU A 334 -15.41 -14.54 -4.79
C LEU A 334 -15.56 -14.45 -6.32
N PRO A 335 -14.50 -14.06 -7.04
CA PRO A 335 -14.53 -13.98 -8.48
C PRO A 335 -14.72 -15.37 -9.08
N ASN A 336 -15.55 -15.47 -10.13
CA ASN A 336 -15.81 -16.70 -10.86
C ASN A 336 -14.68 -17.04 -11.85
N GLY A 337 -14.78 -18.16 -12.58
CA GLY A 337 -13.73 -18.63 -13.50
C GLY A 337 -13.31 -17.61 -14.58
N ASP A 338 -14.24 -16.82 -15.11
CA ASP A 338 -13.96 -15.80 -16.12
C ASP A 338 -13.29 -14.56 -15.50
N GLU A 339 -13.81 -14.10 -14.36
CA GLU A 339 -13.27 -12.96 -13.58
C GLU A 339 -11.85 -13.27 -13.07
N GLN A 340 -11.61 -14.50 -12.62
CA GLN A 340 -10.27 -15.01 -12.30
C GLN A 340 -9.35 -15.06 -13.51
N THR A 341 -9.87 -15.35 -14.72
CA THR A 341 -9.07 -15.41 -15.95
C THR A 341 -8.64 -14.01 -16.40
N ILE A 342 -9.50 -13.01 -16.23
CA ILE A 342 -9.19 -11.59 -16.45
C ILE A 342 -8.08 -11.13 -15.50
N TYR A 343 -8.21 -11.40 -14.20
CA TYR A 343 -7.16 -11.10 -13.21
C TYR A 343 -5.84 -11.86 -13.47
N ILE A 344 -5.91 -13.10 -13.96
CA ILE A 344 -4.73 -13.85 -14.38
C ILE A 344 -4.03 -13.17 -15.57
N HIS A 345 -4.79 -12.57 -16.50
CA HIS A 345 -4.22 -11.79 -17.59
C HIS A 345 -3.51 -10.53 -17.07
N SER A 346 -4.16 -9.77 -16.18
CA SER A 346 -3.59 -8.52 -15.64
C SER A 346 -2.26 -8.76 -14.92
N VAL A 347 -2.19 -9.76 -14.03
CA VAL A 347 -0.95 -10.09 -13.30
C VAL A 347 0.17 -10.56 -14.24
N ASN A 348 -0.15 -11.33 -15.30
CA ASN A 348 0.82 -11.70 -16.33
C ASN A 348 1.40 -10.46 -17.03
N GLU A 349 0.52 -9.58 -17.52
CA GLU A 349 0.86 -8.39 -18.29
C GLU A 349 1.67 -7.37 -17.46
N THR A 350 1.26 -7.15 -16.21
CA THR A 350 2.00 -6.34 -15.22
C THR A 350 3.43 -6.84 -15.04
N VAL A 351 3.65 -8.13 -14.83
CA VAL A 351 5.02 -8.64 -14.62
C VAL A 351 5.81 -8.66 -15.93
N ASP A 352 5.21 -8.96 -17.08
CA ASP A 352 5.89 -8.82 -18.38
C ASP A 352 6.38 -7.38 -18.61
N ARG A 353 5.57 -6.37 -18.24
CA ARG A 353 5.95 -4.95 -18.27
C ARG A 353 7.05 -4.61 -17.25
N TYR A 354 6.92 -5.09 -16.01
CA TYR A 354 7.86 -4.84 -14.91
C TYR A 354 9.24 -5.49 -15.15
N GLN A 355 9.26 -6.73 -15.64
CA GLN A 355 10.49 -7.43 -16.05
C GLN A 355 11.23 -6.64 -17.15
N ALA A 356 10.51 -6.15 -18.16
CA ALA A 356 11.09 -5.30 -19.20
C ALA A 356 11.65 -3.96 -18.68
N GLN A 357 10.99 -3.31 -17.71
CA GLN A 357 11.51 -2.09 -17.09
C GLN A 357 12.80 -2.35 -16.27
N ILE A 358 12.86 -3.45 -15.51
CA ILE A 358 14.08 -3.84 -14.78
C ILE A 358 15.25 -4.11 -15.75
N ASP A 359 14.97 -4.81 -16.86
CA ASP A 359 16.01 -5.15 -17.85
C ASP A 359 16.54 -3.91 -18.59
N LEU A 360 15.71 -2.88 -18.81
CA LEU A 360 16.14 -1.57 -19.32
C LEU A 360 17.08 -0.84 -18.33
N LEU A 361 16.69 -0.74 -17.06
CA LEU A 361 17.53 -0.16 -15.99
C LEU A 361 18.89 -0.86 -15.89
N LYS A 362 18.89 -2.19 -16.05
CA LYS A 362 20.09 -3.04 -16.05
C LYS A 362 20.96 -2.82 -17.28
N GLY A 363 20.37 -2.69 -18.47
CA GLY A 363 21.09 -2.37 -19.71
C GLY A 363 21.89 -1.07 -19.58
N SER A 364 21.26 0.00 -19.08
CA SER A 364 21.93 1.28 -18.83
C SER A 364 22.98 1.21 -17.72
N SER A 365 22.73 0.43 -16.66
CA SER A 365 23.71 0.21 -15.59
C SER A 365 24.99 -0.47 -16.09
N VAL A 366 24.87 -1.39 -17.05
CA VAL A 366 26.04 -2.05 -17.69
C VAL A 366 26.74 -1.10 -18.67
N ALA A 367 25.99 -0.29 -19.42
CA ALA A 367 26.58 0.70 -20.34
C ALA A 367 27.44 1.75 -19.60
N GLN A 368 27.02 2.20 -18.41
CA GLN A 368 27.80 3.10 -17.56
C GLN A 368 29.10 2.48 -17.02
N ALA A 369 29.21 1.15 -17.00
CA ALA A 369 30.37 0.45 -16.43
C ALA A 369 31.53 0.23 -17.43
N ILE A 370 31.42 0.71 -18.69
CA ILE A 370 32.45 0.51 -19.73
C ILE A 370 32.97 1.85 -20.28
N PRO A 371 34.00 2.41 -19.63
CA PRO A 371 35.04 3.17 -20.30
C PRO A 371 36.38 2.42 -20.12
N ASP A 372 36.61 1.39 -20.93
CA ASP A 372 37.81 0.55 -20.80
C ASP A 372 39.07 1.24 -21.36
N ALA A 373 40.17 1.19 -20.61
CA ALA A 373 41.32 2.08 -20.78
C ALA A 373 42.50 1.42 -21.50
N SER A 374 42.33 1.12 -22.79
CA SER A 374 43.42 0.81 -23.73
C SER A 374 42.95 0.98 -25.18
N SER A 375 43.76 1.37 -26.17
CA SER A 375 45.19 1.71 -26.25
C SER A 375 45.34 3.11 -26.92
N ASP A 376 46.49 3.78 -27.08
CA ASP A 376 47.87 3.35 -27.39
C ASP A 376 48.92 4.00 -26.47
N GLY A 377 50.07 3.33 -26.31
CA GLY A 377 51.13 3.76 -25.40
C GLY A 377 52.35 4.36 -26.09
N LEU A 378 52.88 5.46 -25.54
CA LEU A 378 54.25 5.93 -25.70
C LEU A 378 54.62 6.91 -24.56
N HIS A 379 55.55 6.51 -23.70
CA HIS A 379 56.42 7.40 -22.92
C HIS A 379 57.77 7.53 -23.67
N PRO A 380 58.64 8.52 -23.38
CA PRO A 380 58.62 9.53 -22.31
C PRO A 380 58.18 10.92 -22.85
N ASP A 381 58.16 12.07 -22.16
CA ASP A 381 59.09 12.67 -21.17
C ASP A 381 58.38 13.48 -20.06
N ALA A 382 59.18 14.14 -19.21
CA ALA A 382 58.74 14.92 -18.05
C ALA A 382 58.43 16.42 -18.35
N ASP A 383 58.05 17.14 -17.30
CA ASP A 383 57.86 18.61 -17.21
C ASP A 383 56.73 19.26 -18.04
N ALA A 384 55.53 19.30 -17.45
CA ALA A 384 54.61 20.44 -17.55
C ALA A 384 53.76 20.56 -16.26
N ALA A 385 53.43 21.78 -15.85
CA ALA A 385 52.75 22.06 -14.58
C ALA A 385 51.35 22.67 -14.77
N GLN A 386 50.48 22.45 -13.77
CA GLN A 386 49.31 23.27 -13.39
C GLN A 386 48.34 23.69 -14.52
N GLY A 387 47.24 22.94 -14.66
CA GLY A 387 46.09 23.33 -15.46
C GLY A 387 44.82 22.58 -15.06
N THR A 388 44.12 23.02 -14.01
CA THR A 388 42.78 22.52 -13.66
C THR A 388 41.74 23.21 -14.54
N ASP A 389 41.51 22.66 -15.73
CA ASP A 389 40.49 23.16 -16.67
C ASP A 389 39.08 22.91 -16.11
N PRO A 390 38.26 23.95 -15.85
CA PRO A 390 36.88 23.78 -15.36
C PRO A 390 35.98 23.02 -16.34
N ALA A 391 36.32 22.94 -17.63
CA ALA A 391 35.58 22.10 -18.59
C ALA A 391 35.66 20.60 -18.26
N SER A 392 36.73 20.15 -17.59
CA SER A 392 36.88 18.74 -17.18
C SER A 392 35.87 18.31 -16.11
N VAL A 393 35.55 19.19 -15.15
CA VAL A 393 34.54 18.94 -14.10
C VAL A 393 33.15 18.89 -14.73
N GLY A 394 32.81 19.88 -15.56
CA GLY A 394 31.51 19.93 -16.26
C GLY A 394 31.27 18.74 -17.18
N HIS A 395 32.32 18.10 -17.71
CA HIS A 395 32.18 16.88 -18.52
C HIS A 395 31.80 15.65 -17.66
N VAL A 396 32.33 15.53 -16.44
CA VAL A 396 31.96 14.44 -15.51
C VAL A 396 30.56 14.62 -14.95
N GLU A 397 30.12 15.85 -14.69
CA GLU A 397 28.74 16.16 -14.31
C GLU A 397 27.76 15.87 -15.47
N ALA A 398 28.10 16.29 -16.70
CA ALA A 398 27.29 16.01 -17.89
C ALA A 398 27.18 14.52 -18.25
N LEU A 399 28.21 13.71 -17.97
CA LEU A 399 28.17 12.25 -18.17
C LEU A 399 27.32 11.52 -17.12
N ASN A 400 27.20 12.07 -15.90
CA ASN A 400 26.30 11.54 -14.87
C ASN A 400 24.83 11.96 -15.07
N ALA A 401 24.56 12.99 -15.88
CA ALA A 401 23.21 13.37 -16.33
C ALA A 401 22.60 12.39 -17.37
N ALA A 402 22.88 11.09 -17.22
CA ALA A 402 22.25 10.03 -17.99
C ALA A 402 20.76 9.97 -17.65
N ARG A 403 19.93 10.53 -18.53
CA ARG A 403 18.47 10.50 -18.45
C ARG A 403 17.98 9.08 -18.13
N MET A 404 17.05 8.97 -17.18
CA MET A 404 16.43 7.70 -16.77
C MET A 404 16.01 6.90 -18.04
N PRO A 405 16.41 5.62 -18.18
CA PRO A 405 16.08 4.82 -19.37
C PRO A 405 14.63 4.32 -19.37
N LEU A 406 13.87 4.64 -18.32
CA LEU A 406 12.43 4.52 -18.29
C LEU A 406 11.81 5.88 -18.58
N ASP A 407 10.66 5.82 -19.25
CA ASP A 407 9.73 6.93 -19.47
C ASP A 407 8.41 6.48 -18.82
N LEU A 408 8.15 6.98 -17.62
CA LEU A 408 6.99 6.64 -16.79
C LEU A 408 5.97 7.79 -16.91
N PRO A 409 4.94 7.68 -17.78
CA PRO A 409 4.01 8.78 -17.99
C PRO A 409 3.18 9.10 -16.73
N PRO A 410 2.79 10.37 -16.51
CA PRO A 410 1.88 10.74 -15.43
C PRO A 410 0.47 10.17 -15.71
N ILE A 411 0.15 9.07 -15.05
CA ILE A 411 -1.10 8.30 -15.20
C ILE A 411 -1.85 8.16 -13.88
N ASP A 412 -3.17 8.14 -13.96
CA ASP A 412 -4.06 7.92 -12.83
C ASP A 412 -4.10 6.42 -12.50
N LEU A 413 -3.65 6.05 -11.30
CA LEU A 413 -3.51 4.64 -10.91
C LEU A 413 -4.87 3.95 -10.69
N ASP A 414 -5.96 4.67 -10.40
CA ASP A 414 -7.30 4.07 -10.32
C ASP A 414 -7.89 3.74 -11.70
N THR A 415 -7.38 4.35 -12.78
CA THR A 415 -8.03 4.28 -14.10
C THR A 415 -7.13 3.83 -15.25
N GLY A 416 -5.81 3.80 -15.07
CA GLY A 416 -4.80 3.44 -16.08
C GLY A 416 -4.67 4.44 -17.23
N LYS A 417 -5.21 5.66 -17.09
CA LYS A 417 -5.22 6.70 -18.15
C LYS A 417 -4.26 7.85 -17.84
N PRO A 418 -3.78 8.59 -18.86
CA PRO A 418 -3.03 9.83 -18.66
C PRO A 418 -3.80 10.82 -17.78
N ILE A 419 -3.11 11.43 -16.82
CA ILE A 419 -3.67 12.44 -15.92
C ILE A 419 -4.11 13.66 -16.73
N ALA A 420 -5.40 14.01 -16.63
CA ALA A 420 -5.96 15.19 -17.27
C ALA A 420 -7.07 15.82 -16.40
N PRO A 421 -7.32 17.13 -16.50
CA PRO A 421 -8.42 17.79 -15.77
C PRO A 421 -9.77 17.16 -16.16
N GLY A 422 -10.57 16.79 -15.16
CA GLY A 422 -11.88 16.19 -15.38
C GLY A 422 -11.89 14.74 -15.87
N GLU A 423 -10.74 14.07 -15.96
CA GLU A 423 -10.64 12.62 -16.19
C GLU A 423 -11.27 11.86 -15.00
N TYR A 424 -10.89 12.26 -13.80
CA TYR A 424 -11.26 11.59 -12.55
C TYR A 424 -11.39 12.61 -11.41
N GLU A 425 -12.50 12.60 -10.67
CA GLU A 425 -12.77 13.64 -9.68
C GLU A 425 -11.87 13.49 -8.42
N LEU A 426 -11.25 12.33 -8.17
CA LEU A 426 -10.19 12.19 -7.16
C LEU A 426 -8.88 12.85 -7.60
N SER A 427 -8.51 12.77 -8.89
CA SER A 427 -7.32 13.47 -9.41
C SER A 427 -7.47 14.98 -9.38
N ASP A 428 -8.63 15.52 -9.78
CA ASP A 428 -8.89 16.97 -9.71
C ASP A 428 -8.75 17.51 -8.27
N LYS A 429 -9.17 16.71 -7.27
CA LYS A 429 -9.01 17.03 -5.83
C LYS A 429 -7.57 16.93 -5.37
N ALA A 430 -6.83 15.90 -5.77
CA ALA A 430 -5.43 15.71 -5.38
C ALA A 430 -4.56 16.89 -5.83
N HIS A 431 -4.74 17.35 -7.08
CA HIS A 431 -4.10 18.57 -7.59
C HIS A 431 -4.52 19.82 -6.81
N ALA A 432 -5.80 19.94 -6.41
CA ALA A 432 -6.30 21.11 -5.70
C ALA A 432 -5.80 21.18 -4.25
N ASP A 433 -5.73 20.03 -3.57
CA ASP A 433 -5.15 19.91 -2.24
C ASP A 433 -3.63 20.11 -2.27
N LEU A 434 -2.92 19.67 -3.32
CA LEU A 434 -1.49 19.97 -3.53
C LEU A 434 -1.25 21.47 -3.67
N LEU A 435 -1.98 22.12 -4.59
CA LEU A 435 -1.91 23.55 -4.84
C LEU A 435 -2.23 24.36 -3.56
N ALA A 436 -3.24 23.94 -2.79
CA ALA A 436 -3.60 24.57 -1.51
C ALA A 436 -2.54 24.39 -0.41
N ARG A 437 -1.75 23.32 -0.46
CA ARG A 437 -0.63 23.08 0.47
C ARG A 437 0.59 23.91 0.09
N ILE A 438 0.98 23.88 -1.19
CA ILE A 438 2.07 24.70 -1.75
C ILE A 438 1.90 26.18 -1.38
N VAL A 439 0.70 26.74 -1.56
CA VAL A 439 0.39 28.14 -1.24
C VAL A 439 0.34 28.41 0.28
N ARG A 440 0.11 27.39 1.12
CA ARG A 440 0.08 27.53 2.59
C ARG A 440 1.47 27.52 3.22
N GLU A 441 2.39 26.72 2.68
CA GLU A 441 3.74 26.53 3.24
C GLU A 441 4.78 27.58 2.76
N ASP A 442 4.35 28.62 2.03
CA ASP A 442 5.14 29.79 1.59
C ASP A 442 6.55 29.43 1.05
N LYS A 443 6.59 28.46 0.13
CA LYS A 443 7.83 27.87 -0.39
C LYS A 443 8.61 28.91 -1.20
N ALA A 444 9.86 29.18 -0.81
CA ALA A 444 10.76 30.16 -1.46
C ALA A 444 11.19 29.82 -2.91
N GLY A 445 10.72 28.69 -3.44
CA GLY A 445 10.86 28.23 -4.82
C GLY A 445 10.21 26.85 -4.96
N LEU A 446 9.66 26.55 -6.13
CA LEU A 446 9.06 25.24 -6.45
C LEU A 446 9.90 24.50 -7.49
N PRO A 447 9.98 23.16 -7.45
CA PRO A 447 10.52 22.36 -8.56
C PRO A 447 9.88 22.82 -9.88
N ALA A 448 10.69 23.19 -10.87
CA ALA A 448 10.20 23.88 -12.07
C ALA A 448 9.18 23.02 -12.85
N GLU A 449 9.40 21.71 -12.86
CA GLU A 449 8.53 20.68 -13.44
C GLU A 449 7.16 20.64 -12.76
N LEU A 450 7.13 20.78 -11.43
CA LEU A 450 5.89 20.82 -10.64
C LEU A 450 5.11 22.12 -10.89
N HIS A 451 5.81 23.26 -10.96
CA HIS A 451 5.17 24.54 -11.24
C HIS A 451 4.54 24.53 -12.65
N GLN A 452 5.29 24.06 -13.66
CA GLN A 452 4.79 23.89 -15.02
C GLN A 452 3.65 22.89 -15.11
N HIS A 453 3.71 21.75 -14.40
CA HIS A 453 2.61 20.78 -14.32
C HIS A 453 1.32 21.41 -13.79
N LEU A 454 1.39 22.12 -12.66
CA LEU A 454 0.22 22.77 -12.05
C LEU A 454 -0.35 23.89 -12.92
N LEU A 455 0.50 24.68 -13.59
CA LEU A 455 0.05 25.68 -14.57
C LEU A 455 -0.63 25.03 -15.78
N ASN A 456 -0.05 23.97 -16.34
CA ASN A 456 -0.64 23.24 -17.46
C ASN A 456 -1.98 22.58 -17.10
N TYR A 457 -2.11 22.04 -15.88
CA TYR A 457 -3.34 21.40 -15.40
C TYR A 457 -4.49 22.42 -15.19
N TYR A 458 -4.20 23.64 -14.75
CA TYR A 458 -5.22 24.66 -14.44
C TYR A 458 -5.37 25.81 -15.45
N VAL A 459 -4.48 25.91 -16.44
CA VAL A 459 -4.49 26.97 -17.48
C VAL A 459 -4.39 26.39 -18.90
N GLY A 460 -4.08 25.09 -19.05
CA GLY A 460 -4.04 24.40 -20.34
C GLY A 460 -5.42 24.25 -21.01
N PRO A 461 -5.46 23.78 -22.27
CA PRO A 461 -6.68 23.78 -23.10
C PRO A 461 -7.84 22.97 -22.50
N ASP A 462 -7.52 21.96 -21.69
CA ASP A 462 -8.50 21.05 -21.07
C ASP A 462 -8.93 21.46 -19.66
N ALA A 463 -8.41 22.55 -19.09
CA ALA A 463 -8.70 22.97 -17.71
C ALA A 463 -10.21 23.10 -17.42
N SER A 464 -11.01 23.54 -18.40
CA SER A 464 -12.47 23.68 -18.32
C SER A 464 -13.24 22.35 -18.15
N LYS A 465 -12.58 21.20 -18.26
CA LYS A 465 -13.16 19.88 -17.97
C LYS A 465 -13.18 19.57 -16.47
N ASN A 466 -12.31 20.21 -15.68
CA ASN A 466 -12.07 19.94 -14.26
C ASN A 466 -13.38 19.83 -13.46
N THR A 467 -13.56 18.74 -12.72
CA THR A 467 -14.81 18.48 -11.98
C THR A 467 -15.07 19.48 -10.85
N LEU A 468 -14.06 20.25 -10.41
CA LEU A 468 -14.22 21.31 -9.42
C LEU A 468 -14.84 22.59 -9.99
N GLU A 469 -14.81 22.84 -11.31
CA GLU A 469 -15.53 23.99 -11.91
C GLU A 469 -17.04 23.96 -11.58
N LYS A 470 -17.60 22.74 -11.49
CA LYS A 470 -18.99 22.45 -11.12
C LYS A 470 -19.29 22.74 -9.64
N LYS A 471 -18.29 23.17 -8.85
CA LYS A 471 -18.34 23.45 -7.40
C LYS A 471 -17.80 24.86 -7.13
N PRO A 472 -18.59 25.93 -7.33
CA PRO A 472 -18.09 27.31 -7.35
C PRO A 472 -17.28 27.76 -6.13
N LYS A 473 -17.59 27.23 -4.93
CA LYS A 473 -16.84 27.53 -3.69
C LYS A 473 -15.45 26.90 -3.64
N ASP A 474 -15.24 25.78 -4.32
CA ASP A 474 -13.97 25.07 -4.36
C ASP A 474 -13.14 25.55 -5.55
N TRP A 475 -13.78 25.80 -6.70
CA TRP A 475 -13.13 26.48 -7.83
C TRP A 475 -12.61 27.88 -7.47
N ALA A 476 -13.34 28.65 -6.67
CA ALA A 476 -12.86 29.95 -6.19
C ALA A 476 -11.58 29.85 -5.34
N LYS A 477 -11.38 28.75 -4.58
CA LYS A 477 -10.13 28.50 -3.85
C LYS A 477 -9.00 28.14 -4.80
N VAL A 478 -9.25 27.22 -5.75
CA VAL A 478 -8.28 26.83 -6.78
C VAL A 478 -7.81 28.07 -7.54
N GLN A 479 -8.73 28.92 -7.99
CA GLN A 479 -8.42 30.15 -8.71
C GLN A 479 -7.65 31.17 -7.86
N ALA A 480 -7.94 31.30 -6.57
CA ALA A 480 -7.18 32.16 -5.66
C ALA A 480 -5.74 31.64 -5.47
N ASN A 481 -5.58 30.36 -5.15
CA ASN A 481 -4.28 29.72 -4.98
C ASN A 481 -3.45 29.76 -6.28
N LEU A 482 -4.10 29.63 -7.44
CA LEU A 482 -3.49 29.72 -8.77
C LEU A 482 -2.95 31.12 -9.08
N GLN A 483 -3.51 32.21 -8.53
CA GLN A 483 -2.87 33.52 -8.64
C GLN A 483 -1.60 33.61 -7.81
N THR A 484 -1.59 33.02 -6.60
CA THR A 484 -0.36 32.95 -5.79
C THR A 484 0.71 32.10 -6.46
N LEU A 485 0.35 30.93 -7.00
CA LEU A 485 1.28 30.04 -7.73
C LEU A 485 2.04 30.79 -8.82
N LYS A 486 1.34 31.57 -9.66
CA LYS A 486 1.92 32.40 -10.74
C LYS A 486 2.89 33.50 -10.27
N THR A 487 2.98 33.75 -8.96
CA THR A 487 3.92 34.71 -8.36
C THR A 487 5.06 34.05 -7.60
N LEU A 488 5.03 32.72 -7.41
CA LEU A 488 6.14 31.98 -6.84
C LEU A 488 7.24 31.81 -7.90
N PRO A 489 8.53 31.92 -7.51
CA PRO A 489 9.64 31.68 -8.44
C PRO A 489 9.81 30.18 -8.72
N ASP A 490 10.28 29.87 -9.93
CA ASP A 490 10.87 28.57 -10.20
C ASP A 490 12.11 28.38 -9.33
N GLY A 491 12.16 27.26 -8.62
CA GLY A 491 13.35 26.75 -7.95
C GLY A 491 14.26 26.00 -8.93
N PRO A 492 15.24 25.23 -8.43
CA PRO A 492 16.07 24.40 -9.28
C PRO A 492 15.23 23.32 -10.00
N VAL A 493 15.64 23.01 -11.23
CA VAL A 493 15.30 21.77 -11.95
C VAL A 493 15.77 20.57 -11.13
N SER A 494 15.07 19.44 -11.22
CA SER A 494 15.50 18.16 -10.66
C SER A 494 16.91 17.74 -11.12
N VAL A 495 17.88 17.73 -10.20
CA VAL A 495 19.26 17.27 -10.42
C VAL A 495 19.61 16.22 -9.36
N PRO A 496 20.22 15.07 -9.70
CA PRO A 496 20.53 14.00 -8.75
C PRO A 496 21.32 14.48 -7.53
N SER A 497 20.76 14.26 -6.35
CA SER A 497 21.25 14.85 -5.10
C SER A 497 22.24 13.91 -4.41
N ALA A 498 23.54 14.15 -4.64
CA ALA A 498 24.64 13.34 -4.12
C ALA A 498 24.94 13.57 -2.62
N THR A 499 23.92 13.46 -1.75
CA THR A 499 24.09 13.58 -0.29
C THR A 499 24.61 12.28 0.31
N THR A 500 25.92 12.19 0.52
CA THR A 500 26.56 11.07 1.24
C THR A 500 26.35 11.19 2.76
N GLU A 501 25.12 11.01 3.24
CA GLU A 501 24.86 10.79 4.66
C GLU A 501 25.11 9.31 5.01
N THR A 502 26.08 9.05 5.88
CA THR A 502 26.41 7.70 6.35
C THR A 502 25.26 7.16 7.20
N PRO A 503 24.62 6.03 6.86
CA PRO A 503 23.45 5.56 7.59
C PRO A 503 23.83 5.13 9.02
N GLU A 504 23.36 5.89 10.02
CA GLU A 504 23.53 5.51 11.43
C GLU A 504 22.73 4.23 11.71
N LYS A 505 23.43 3.19 12.15
CA LYS A 505 22.92 1.82 12.13
C LYS A 505 21.93 1.56 13.27
N ALA A 506 20.66 1.90 13.04
CA ALA A 506 19.56 1.68 13.97
C ALA A 506 19.47 0.20 14.40
N THR A 507 19.88 -0.10 15.63
CA THR A 507 19.89 -1.46 16.17
C THR A 507 18.46 -1.93 16.48
N SER A 508 17.88 -2.71 15.56
CA SER A 508 16.55 -3.30 15.73
C SER A 508 16.55 -4.40 16.80
N ASN A 509 16.34 -3.99 18.05
CA ASN A 509 16.10 -4.90 19.17
C ASN A 509 14.67 -5.45 19.11
N VAL A 510 14.47 -6.50 18.32
CA VAL A 510 13.22 -7.28 18.30
C VAL A 510 13.20 -8.24 19.50
N PRO A 511 12.22 -8.14 20.42
CA PRO A 511 11.99 -9.18 21.43
C PRO A 511 11.43 -10.46 20.78
N LEU A 512 11.86 -11.62 21.30
CA LEU A 512 11.42 -12.97 20.89
C LEU A 512 9.92 -13.22 21.11
#